data_AF-A0A961L7F0-F1
#
_entry.id   AF-A0A961L7F0-F1
#
_cell.length_a   1.000
_cell.length_b   1.000
_cell.length_c   1.000
_cell.angle_alpha   90.00
_cell.angle_beta   90.00
_cell.angle_gamma   90.00
#
_symmetry.space_group_name_H-M   'P 1'
#
loop_
_entity.id
_entity.type
_entity.pdbx_description
1 polymer ?
#
loop_
_entity_poly.entity_id
_entity_poly.type
_entity_poly.pdbx_seq_one_letter_code
_entity_poly.pdbx_strand_id
1 'polypeptide(L)'
;IVTARMTDVQVNVTAQTAWVEAGAEWGMVLEKTQAVGLAPLLGSSPNVGVIGYTLGGGMGWLARQYGLATDSVQRFEVVTADGEVRTVSRSEHPDLFWGLRGGGGSLAIITSVEMQLYPVTTVYGGNLIYPASMAREVILRYREWIKDAPDALTSSFAIMNFPPIPAVPDFLRGKSVIMVRGCYTGSVEEGEALIRP
;
A
#
# COMPACT_ATOMS: atom_id res chain seq x y z
N ILE A 1 11.67 -15.62 -16.63
CA ILE A 1 12.71 -15.07 -15.74
C ILE A 1 12.12 -15.05 -14.34
N VAL A 2 12.82 -15.59 -13.33
CA VAL A 2 12.32 -15.68 -11.94
C VAL A 2 13.29 -14.93 -11.04
N THR A 3 12.80 -13.87 -10.38
CA THR A 3 13.59 -12.97 -9.53
C THR A 3 13.51 -13.30 -8.04
N ALA A 4 12.81 -14.37 -7.64
CA ALA A 4 12.49 -14.68 -6.23
C ALA A 4 13.69 -14.84 -5.27
N ARG A 5 14.92 -14.94 -5.80
CA ARG A 5 16.16 -15.00 -5.00
C ARG A 5 16.86 -13.63 -4.83
N MET A 6 16.37 -12.59 -5.50
CA MET A 6 16.86 -11.22 -5.43
C MET A 6 16.05 -10.49 -4.35
N THR A 7 16.39 -10.72 -3.08
CA THR A 7 15.59 -10.27 -1.93
C THR A 7 16.32 -9.26 -1.05
N ASP A 8 17.44 -8.69 -1.52
CA ASP A 8 18.14 -7.69 -0.72
C ASP A 8 17.30 -6.40 -0.55
N VAL A 9 17.41 -5.82 0.65
CA VAL A 9 16.75 -4.58 1.02
C VAL A 9 17.70 -3.75 1.87
N GLN A 10 17.97 -2.52 1.40
CA GLN A 10 18.84 -1.56 2.05
C GLN A 10 18.06 -0.28 2.34
N VAL A 11 18.13 0.20 3.58
CA VAL A 11 17.43 1.42 4.02
C VAL A 11 18.44 2.51 4.31
N ASN A 12 18.27 3.66 3.67
CA ASN A 12 19.02 4.87 3.98
C ASN A 12 18.16 5.77 4.86
N VAL A 13 18.48 5.81 6.16
CA VAL A 13 17.71 6.59 7.15
C VAL A 13 17.79 8.09 6.89
N THR A 14 18.97 8.59 6.49
CA THR A 14 19.20 10.02 6.25
C THR A 14 18.46 10.51 5.01
N ALA A 15 18.52 9.74 3.92
CA ALA A 15 17.79 10.06 2.69
C ALA A 15 16.30 9.66 2.75
N GLN A 16 15.91 8.87 3.77
CA GLN A 16 14.61 8.24 3.89
C GLN A 16 14.24 7.43 2.63
N THR A 17 15.16 6.64 2.09
CA THR A 17 14.92 5.78 0.92
C THR A 17 15.14 4.31 1.24
N ALA A 18 14.51 3.43 0.47
CA ALA A 18 14.81 2.01 0.44
C ALA A 18 15.20 1.58 -0.99
N TRP A 19 16.33 0.87 -1.10
CA TRP A 19 16.67 0.06 -2.26
C TRP A 19 16.14 -1.36 -2.05
N VAL A 20 15.39 -1.86 -3.02
CA VAL A 20 14.68 -3.13 -2.91
C VAL A 20 14.87 -3.94 -4.18
N GLU A 21 15.37 -5.17 -4.04
CA GLU A 21 15.52 -6.08 -5.17
C GLU A 21 14.20 -6.74 -5.60
N ALA A 22 14.17 -7.23 -6.84
CA ALA A 22 12.94 -7.57 -7.55
C ALA A 22 12.16 -8.79 -7.03
N GLY A 23 12.78 -9.61 -6.19
CA GLY A 23 12.15 -10.75 -5.52
C GLY A 23 11.61 -10.44 -4.13
N ALA A 24 11.86 -9.24 -3.59
CA ALA A 24 11.43 -8.91 -2.23
C ALA A 24 9.91 -8.75 -2.12
N GLU A 25 9.38 -9.22 -0.99
CA GLU A 25 7.99 -9.00 -0.57
C GLU A 25 7.93 -7.88 0.47
N TRP A 26 6.78 -7.23 0.60
CA TRP A 26 6.62 -6.06 1.49
C TRP A 26 6.96 -6.33 2.96
N GLY A 27 6.78 -7.56 3.45
CA GLY A 27 7.16 -7.95 4.81
C GLY A 27 8.65 -7.76 5.10
N MET A 28 9.51 -8.07 4.12
CA MET A 28 10.98 -7.90 4.25
C MET A 28 11.38 -6.43 4.31
N VAL A 29 10.67 -5.58 3.56
CA VAL A 29 10.88 -4.13 3.58
C VAL A 29 10.41 -3.54 4.90
N LEU A 30 9.19 -3.91 5.34
CA LEU A 30 8.61 -3.44 6.60
C LEU A 30 9.49 -3.75 7.82
N GLU A 31 10.06 -4.95 7.90
CA GLU A 31 10.95 -5.35 8.99
C GLU A 31 12.10 -4.35 9.20
N LYS A 32 12.70 -3.89 8.09
CA LYS A 32 13.83 -2.96 8.13
C LYS A 32 13.39 -1.51 8.32
N THR A 33 12.32 -1.07 7.65
CA THR A 33 11.90 0.35 7.71
C THR A 33 11.26 0.69 9.05
N GLN A 34 10.44 -0.20 9.61
CA GLN A 34 9.77 0.05 10.90
C GLN A 34 10.77 0.13 12.06
N ALA A 35 11.87 -0.62 12.00
CA ALA A 35 12.94 -0.55 12.99
C ALA A 35 13.59 0.85 13.09
N VAL A 36 13.48 1.67 12.04
CA VAL A 36 14.01 3.05 11.98
C VAL A 36 12.91 4.09 11.90
N GLY A 37 11.66 3.72 12.19
CA GLY A 37 10.52 4.63 12.25
C GLY A 37 10.02 5.13 10.89
N LEU A 38 10.23 4.35 9.83
CA LEU A 38 9.83 4.66 8.46
C LEU A 38 8.86 3.62 7.89
N ALA A 39 8.01 4.04 6.95
CA ALA A 39 7.08 3.19 6.24
C ALA A 39 7.19 3.39 4.72
N PRO A 40 7.17 2.31 3.91
CA PRO A 40 6.94 2.42 2.48
C PRO A 40 5.44 2.59 2.19
N LEU A 41 5.09 2.92 0.95
CA LEU A 41 3.71 2.91 0.48
C LEU A 41 3.35 1.52 -0.07
N LEU A 42 2.77 0.68 0.79
CA LEU A 42 2.47 -0.72 0.50
C LEU A 42 0.97 -1.04 0.50
N GLY A 43 0.64 -2.24 0.00
CA GLY A 43 -0.71 -2.80 0.09
C GLY A 43 -1.03 -3.39 1.48
N SER A 44 -2.10 -4.18 1.58
CA SER A 44 -2.55 -4.74 2.87
C SER A 44 -1.97 -6.10 3.24
N SER A 45 -1.09 -6.68 2.41
CA SER A 45 -0.53 -8.02 2.63
C SER A 45 0.99 -8.00 2.61
N PRO A 46 1.67 -8.62 3.60
CA PRO A 46 3.14 -8.63 3.67
C PRO A 46 3.78 -9.52 2.59
N ASN A 47 3.05 -10.49 2.04
CA ASN A 47 3.55 -11.44 1.04
C ASN A 47 3.40 -10.96 -0.42
N VAL A 48 2.97 -9.72 -0.63
CA VAL A 48 2.88 -9.14 -1.98
C VAL A 48 4.27 -8.69 -2.40
N GLY A 49 4.68 -9.13 -3.60
CA GLY A 49 5.95 -8.71 -4.20
C GLY A 49 5.98 -7.21 -4.50
N VAL A 50 7.10 -6.57 -4.17
CA VAL A 50 7.28 -5.12 -4.22
C VAL A 50 7.16 -4.58 -5.64
N ILE A 51 7.87 -5.19 -6.59
CA ILE A 51 7.94 -4.71 -7.98
C ILE A 51 6.59 -4.79 -8.67
N GLY A 52 5.94 -5.96 -8.66
CA GLY A 52 4.67 -6.15 -9.36
C GLY A 52 3.58 -5.20 -8.86
N TYR A 53 3.51 -4.97 -7.55
CA TYR A 53 2.58 -4.01 -6.95
C TYR A 53 2.88 -2.56 -7.36
N THR A 54 4.15 -2.16 -7.32
CA THR A 54 4.58 -0.78 -7.64
C THR A 54 4.40 -0.45 -9.12
N LEU A 55 4.73 -1.37 -10.03
CA LEU A 55 4.59 -1.14 -11.49
C LEU A 55 3.13 -1.00 -11.94
N GLY A 56 2.18 -1.53 -11.17
CA GLY A 56 0.74 -1.35 -11.40
C GLY A 56 0.18 -0.09 -10.74
N GLY A 57 1.02 0.75 -10.14
CA GLY A 57 0.64 1.94 -9.38
C GLY A 57 0.80 1.72 -7.88
N GLY A 58 0.10 0.72 -7.32
CA GLY A 58 0.20 0.34 -5.91
C GLY A 58 -0.60 1.25 -4.98
N MET A 59 -1.85 0.87 -4.71
CA MET A 59 -2.75 1.60 -3.81
C MET A 59 -2.84 0.92 -2.44
N GLY A 60 -2.67 1.72 -1.38
CA GLY A 60 -2.73 1.27 0.01
C GLY A 60 -3.32 2.31 0.95
N TRP A 61 -3.25 2.05 2.25
CA TRP A 61 -3.85 2.90 3.29
C TRP A 61 -3.22 4.29 3.40
N LEU A 62 -1.98 4.43 2.98
CA LEU A 62 -1.23 5.68 3.02
C LEU A 62 -1.44 6.53 1.74
N ALA A 63 -2.19 6.02 0.77
CA ALA A 63 -2.17 6.57 -0.59
C ALA A 63 -2.83 7.95 -0.71
N ARG A 64 -3.86 8.24 0.09
CA ARG A 64 -4.50 9.56 0.06
C ARG A 64 -3.57 10.68 0.53
N GLN A 65 -2.70 10.41 1.49
CA GLN A 65 -1.78 11.41 2.02
C GLN A 65 -0.49 11.52 1.20
N TYR A 66 0.06 10.39 0.76
CA TYR A 66 1.41 10.32 0.21
C TYR A 66 1.49 9.92 -1.27
N GLY A 67 0.35 9.62 -1.91
CA GLY A 67 0.30 9.15 -3.29
C GLY A 67 0.38 7.63 -3.42
N LEU A 68 0.40 7.12 -4.65
CA LEU A 68 0.55 5.70 -4.91
C LEU A 68 2.00 5.23 -4.64
N ALA A 69 2.21 3.93 -4.51
CA ALA A 69 3.56 3.37 -4.35
C ALA A 69 4.49 3.78 -5.48
N THR A 70 3.97 3.82 -6.70
CA THR A 70 4.71 4.30 -7.87
C THR A 70 5.12 5.77 -7.77
N ASP A 71 4.43 6.59 -6.98
CA ASP A 71 4.77 7.99 -6.79
C ASP A 71 6.01 8.17 -5.93
N SER A 72 6.27 7.22 -5.03
CA SER A 72 7.47 7.18 -4.18
C SER A 72 8.74 6.75 -4.94
N VAL A 73 8.62 6.21 -6.15
CA VAL A 73 9.79 5.69 -6.89
C VAL A 73 10.69 6.84 -7.35
N GLN A 74 11.98 6.70 -7.03
CA GLN A 74 13.04 7.61 -7.45
C GLN A 74 13.79 7.10 -8.68
N ARG A 75 14.11 5.80 -8.71
CA ARG A 75 14.75 5.13 -9.85
C ARG A 75 14.52 3.62 -9.83
N PHE A 76 14.74 3.00 -10.99
CA PHE A 76 14.83 1.56 -11.15
C PHE A 76 16.22 1.18 -11.68
N GLU A 77 16.66 -0.03 -11.37
CA GLU A 77 17.61 -0.75 -12.21
C GLU A 77 16.83 -1.77 -13.04
N VAL A 78 17.12 -1.81 -14.33
CA VAL A 78 16.40 -2.66 -15.27
C VAL A 78 17.35 -3.36 -16.24
N VAL A 79 16.92 -4.52 -16.72
CA VAL A 79 17.46 -5.18 -17.91
C VAL A 79 16.47 -4.96 -19.06
N THR A 80 16.93 -4.28 -20.10
CA THR A 80 16.15 -3.98 -21.31
C THR A 80 16.26 -5.10 -22.34
N ALA A 81 15.47 -5.00 -23.42
CA ALA A 81 15.36 -6.05 -24.44
C ALA A 81 16.67 -6.36 -25.19
N ASP A 82 17.61 -5.42 -25.22
CA ASP A 82 18.96 -5.59 -25.75
C ASP A 82 19.92 -6.28 -24.77
N GLY A 83 19.48 -6.62 -23.56
CA GLY A 83 20.26 -7.33 -22.55
C GLY A 83 21.14 -6.43 -21.67
N GLU A 84 21.08 -5.12 -21.86
CA GLU A 84 21.88 -4.16 -21.10
C GLU A 84 21.23 -3.80 -19.76
N VAL A 85 22.05 -3.58 -18.73
CA VAL A 85 21.61 -3.06 -17.43
C VAL A 85 21.59 -1.53 -17.48
N ARG A 86 20.46 -0.93 -17.10
CA ARG A 86 20.28 0.54 -17.13
C ARG A 86 19.68 1.05 -15.84
N THR A 87 20.12 2.23 -15.44
CA THR A 87 19.42 3.03 -14.43
C THR A 87 18.34 3.85 -15.11
N VAL A 88 17.12 3.81 -14.58
CA VAL A 88 15.97 4.50 -15.15
C VAL A 88 15.37 5.41 -14.09
N SER A 89 15.31 6.70 -14.38
CA SER A 89 14.89 7.75 -13.44
C SER A 89 14.26 8.94 -14.19
N ARG A 90 13.90 10.01 -13.47
CA ARG A 90 13.43 11.24 -14.10
C ARG A 90 14.46 11.91 -15.01
N SER A 91 15.75 11.73 -14.74
CA SER A 91 16.85 12.34 -15.49
C SER A 91 17.53 11.38 -16.48
N GLU A 92 17.25 10.09 -16.39
CA GLU A 92 17.89 9.05 -17.19
C GLU A 92 16.83 8.08 -17.73
N HIS A 93 16.67 8.03 -19.05
CA HIS A 93 15.57 7.31 -19.72
C HIS A 93 14.16 7.70 -19.21
N PRO A 94 13.79 9.00 -19.23
CA PRO A 94 12.55 9.50 -18.62
C PRO A 94 11.27 8.88 -19.20
N ASP A 95 11.26 8.52 -20.48
CA ASP A 95 10.09 7.89 -21.12
C ASP A 95 9.86 6.47 -20.59
N LEU A 96 10.95 5.71 -20.40
CA LEU A 96 10.88 4.38 -19.78
C LEU A 96 10.51 4.49 -18.30
N PHE A 97 11.06 5.48 -17.59
CA PHE A 97 10.69 5.76 -16.20
C PHE A 97 9.20 6.04 -16.05
N TRP A 98 8.66 6.90 -16.91
CA TRP A 98 7.23 7.19 -16.96
C TRP A 98 6.41 5.93 -17.25
N GLY A 99 6.83 5.12 -18.24
CA GLY A 99 6.12 3.91 -18.64
C GLY A 99 6.09 2.83 -17.57
N LEU A 100 7.17 2.66 -16.79
CA LEU A 100 7.25 1.69 -15.70
C LEU A 100 6.37 2.08 -14.49
N ARG A 101 6.03 3.37 -14.36
CA ARG A 101 5.22 3.90 -13.26
C ARG A 101 3.71 3.79 -13.50
N GLY A 102 3.23 2.57 -13.75
CA GLY A 102 1.81 2.26 -14.00
C GLY A 102 1.55 1.38 -15.23
N GLY A 103 2.54 1.20 -16.11
CA GLY A 103 2.44 0.38 -17.31
C GLY A 103 2.69 -1.12 -17.08
N GLY A 104 2.94 -1.56 -15.85
CA GLY A 104 3.28 -2.95 -15.53
C GLY A 104 4.68 -3.35 -15.97
N GLY A 105 4.92 -4.67 -16.09
CA GLY A 105 6.26 -5.25 -16.31
C GLY A 105 6.62 -5.55 -17.77
N SER A 106 6.00 -4.88 -18.75
CA SER A 106 6.18 -5.20 -20.18
C SER A 106 7.36 -4.49 -20.85
N LEU A 107 7.85 -3.39 -20.27
CA LEU A 107 8.84 -2.52 -20.92
C LEU A 107 10.29 -2.90 -20.62
N ALA A 108 10.54 -3.52 -19.47
CA ALA A 108 11.85 -4.01 -19.06
C ALA A 108 11.70 -5.03 -17.92
N ILE A 109 12.77 -5.77 -17.62
CA ILE A 109 12.85 -6.60 -16.42
C ILE A 109 13.44 -5.73 -15.32
N ILE A 110 12.70 -5.50 -14.25
CA ILE A 110 13.20 -4.73 -13.12
C ILE A 110 14.05 -5.66 -12.25
N THR A 111 15.26 -5.24 -11.92
CA THR A 111 16.15 -5.94 -10.98
C THR A 111 16.05 -5.34 -9.58
N SER A 112 15.80 -4.04 -9.49
CA SER A 112 15.60 -3.34 -8.22
C SER A 112 14.92 -1.98 -8.39
N VAL A 113 14.45 -1.42 -7.27
CA VAL A 113 13.81 -0.11 -7.18
C VAL A 113 14.35 0.67 -5.99
N GLU A 114 14.56 1.97 -6.17
CA GLU A 114 14.73 2.92 -5.07
C GLU A 114 13.42 3.69 -4.84
N MET A 115 12.92 3.68 -3.61
CA MET A 115 11.68 4.35 -3.23
C MET A 115 11.84 5.24 -2.00
N GLN A 116 11.10 6.34 -1.99
CA GLN A 116 10.92 7.21 -0.83
C GLN A 116 10.15 6.48 0.28
N LEU A 117 10.58 6.68 1.51
CA LEU A 117 9.93 6.25 2.73
C LEU A 117 9.37 7.46 3.48
N TYR A 118 8.41 7.19 4.37
CA TYR A 118 7.65 8.21 5.08
C TYR A 118 7.71 7.98 6.59
N PRO A 119 7.77 9.04 7.41
CA PRO A 119 7.90 8.93 8.87
C PRO A 119 6.57 8.55 9.54
N VAL A 120 6.09 7.34 9.28
CA VAL A 120 4.85 6.79 9.86
C VAL A 120 5.19 5.57 10.70
N THR A 121 4.98 5.69 12.01
CA THR A 121 5.23 4.62 12.99
C THR A 121 3.95 4.03 13.57
N THR A 122 2.88 4.82 13.61
CA THR A 122 1.61 4.47 14.22
C THR A 122 0.49 4.98 13.33
N VAL A 123 -0.59 4.23 13.26
CA VAL A 123 -1.84 4.63 12.60
C VAL A 123 -3.00 4.32 13.51
N TYR A 124 -4.06 5.13 13.43
CA TYR A 124 -5.35 4.79 14.00
C TYR A 124 -6.19 4.08 12.94
N GLY A 125 -6.53 2.81 13.15
CA GLY A 125 -7.25 2.03 12.14
C GLY A 125 -8.18 0.99 12.72
N GLY A 126 -9.15 0.56 11.92
CA GLY A 126 -10.15 -0.40 12.36
C GLY A 126 -11.34 -0.54 11.42
N ASN A 127 -12.36 -1.27 11.91
CA ASN A 127 -13.59 -1.54 11.17
C ASN A 127 -14.80 -1.20 12.03
N LEU A 128 -15.75 -0.45 11.48
CA LEU A 128 -17.13 -0.36 11.96
C LEU A 128 -17.95 -1.42 11.22
N ILE A 129 -18.67 -2.27 11.96
CA ILE A 129 -19.33 -3.45 11.41
C ILE A 129 -20.82 -3.35 11.66
N TYR A 130 -21.61 -3.44 10.59
CA TYR A 130 -23.08 -3.42 10.64
C TYR A 130 -23.67 -4.65 9.94
N PRO A 131 -24.89 -5.07 10.28
CA PRO A 131 -25.61 -6.07 9.49
C PRO A 131 -25.73 -5.66 8.02
N ALA A 132 -25.62 -6.61 7.09
CA ALA A 132 -25.74 -6.31 5.65
C ALA A 132 -27.10 -5.71 5.26
N SER A 133 -28.15 -5.93 6.07
CA SER A 133 -29.47 -5.27 5.89
C SER A 133 -29.39 -3.75 5.98
N MET A 134 -28.38 -3.19 6.65
CA MET A 134 -28.13 -1.75 6.74
C MET A 134 -27.23 -1.20 5.62
N ALA A 135 -26.80 -2.02 4.66
CA ALA A 135 -25.82 -1.62 3.65
C ALA A 135 -26.21 -0.34 2.90
N ARG A 136 -27.47 -0.19 2.52
CA ARG A 136 -27.97 1.02 1.84
C ARG A 136 -27.74 2.28 2.69
N GLU A 137 -28.13 2.24 3.96
CA GLU A 137 -28.00 3.38 4.87
C GLU A 137 -26.54 3.72 5.14
N VAL A 138 -25.71 2.69 5.38
CA VAL A 138 -24.27 2.85 5.63
C VAL A 138 -23.56 3.45 4.41
N ILE A 139 -23.83 2.97 3.20
CA ILE A 139 -23.20 3.50 1.98
C ILE A 139 -23.61 4.96 1.73
N LEU A 140 -24.88 5.30 1.95
CA LEU A 140 -25.35 6.68 1.79
C LEU A 140 -24.68 7.62 2.80
N ARG A 141 -24.56 7.22 4.07
CA ARG A 141 -23.83 8.03 5.06
C ARG A 141 -22.34 8.11 4.76
N TYR A 142 -21.72 7.00 4.38
CA TYR A 142 -20.31 6.95 4.00
C TYR A 142 -20.01 7.94 2.87
N ARG A 143 -20.86 7.99 1.83
CA ARG A 143 -20.69 8.89 0.69
C ARG A 143 -20.69 10.36 1.08
N GLU A 144 -21.50 10.76 2.06
CA GLU A 144 -21.51 12.14 2.55
C GLU A 144 -20.32 12.43 3.47
N TRP A 145 -20.04 11.54 4.43
CA TRP A 145 -18.95 11.70 5.39
C TRP A 145 -17.56 11.77 4.73
N ILE A 146 -17.30 10.94 3.71
CA ILE A 146 -15.97 10.84 3.11
C ILE A 146 -15.56 12.10 2.31
N LYS A 147 -16.50 12.99 1.98
CA LYS A 147 -16.22 14.20 1.19
C LYS A 147 -15.34 15.19 1.94
N ASP A 148 -15.54 15.29 3.25
CA ASP A 148 -14.86 16.23 4.13
C ASP A 148 -13.71 15.58 4.91
N ALA A 149 -13.42 14.31 4.63
CA ALA A 149 -12.35 13.58 5.28
C ALA A 149 -10.97 14.15 4.90
N PRO A 150 -10.05 14.33 5.88
CA PRO A 150 -8.70 14.81 5.59
C PRO A 150 -7.91 13.77 4.79
N ASP A 151 -6.90 14.21 4.05
CA ASP A 151 -6.05 13.29 3.26
C ASP A 151 -5.30 12.26 4.10
N ALA A 152 -5.04 12.58 5.37
CA ALA A 152 -4.50 11.63 6.35
C ALA A 152 -5.44 10.46 6.66
N LEU A 153 -6.73 10.51 6.30
CA LEU A 153 -7.69 9.42 6.45
C LEU A 153 -7.94 8.71 5.11
N THR A 154 -7.55 7.44 5.03
CA THR A 154 -8.03 6.54 3.97
C THR A 154 -9.13 5.65 4.51
N SER A 155 -10.27 5.64 3.80
CA SER A 155 -11.42 4.82 4.16
C SER A 155 -11.98 4.08 2.95
N SER A 156 -12.65 2.96 3.22
CA SER A 156 -13.38 2.17 2.23
C SER A 156 -14.51 1.40 2.92
N PHE A 157 -15.40 0.80 2.14
CA PHE A 157 -16.36 -0.17 2.65
C PHE A 157 -16.29 -1.50 1.90
N ALA A 158 -16.71 -2.57 2.57
CA ALA A 158 -16.84 -3.91 1.99
C ALA A 158 -18.08 -4.60 2.51
N ILE A 159 -18.78 -5.33 1.64
CA ILE A 159 -19.85 -6.25 2.05
C ILE A 159 -19.26 -7.66 1.99
N MET A 160 -19.37 -8.40 3.09
CA MET A 160 -18.78 -9.72 3.23
C MET A 160 -19.77 -10.72 3.81
N ASN A 161 -19.72 -11.94 3.30
CA ASN A 161 -20.42 -13.10 3.84
C ASN A 161 -19.42 -13.98 4.58
N PHE A 162 -19.66 -14.20 5.86
CA PHE A 162 -18.79 -15.05 6.68
C PHE A 162 -19.34 -16.47 6.77
N PRO A 163 -18.51 -17.51 6.53
CA PRO A 163 -18.96 -18.89 6.61
C PRO A 163 -19.28 -19.30 8.06
N PRO A 164 -20.18 -20.28 8.27
CA PRO A 164 -20.55 -20.75 9.60
C PRO A 164 -19.53 -21.77 10.17
N ILE A 165 -18.25 -21.42 10.23
CA ILE A 165 -17.17 -22.33 10.68
C ILE A 165 -16.47 -21.84 11.96
N PRO A 166 -15.91 -22.75 12.78
CA PRO A 166 -15.18 -22.43 14.02
C PRO A 166 -14.06 -21.39 13.92
N ALA A 167 -13.42 -21.27 12.76
CA ALA A 167 -12.34 -20.30 12.54
C ALA A 167 -12.82 -18.84 12.49
N VAL A 168 -14.11 -18.60 12.29
CA VAL A 168 -14.68 -17.24 12.25
C VAL A 168 -15.15 -16.83 13.65
N PRO A 169 -14.82 -15.62 14.14
CA PRO A 169 -15.33 -15.13 15.42
C PRO A 169 -16.86 -15.19 15.52
N ASP A 170 -17.39 -15.54 16.69
CA ASP A 170 -18.82 -15.80 16.89
C ASP A 170 -19.71 -14.63 16.48
N PHE A 171 -19.25 -13.38 16.69
CA PHE A 171 -20.02 -12.20 16.33
C PHE A 171 -20.16 -12.00 14.81
N LEU A 172 -19.34 -12.64 13.97
CA LEU A 172 -19.39 -12.61 12.50
C LEU A 172 -19.87 -13.93 11.88
N ARG A 173 -19.70 -15.06 12.57
CA ARG A 173 -19.91 -16.40 12.03
C ARG A 173 -21.30 -16.59 11.43
N GLY A 174 -21.34 -17.02 10.17
CA GLY A 174 -22.60 -17.26 9.44
C GLY A 174 -23.38 -15.98 9.09
N LYS A 175 -22.81 -14.79 9.29
CA LYS A 175 -23.49 -13.51 9.05
C LYS A 175 -22.98 -12.85 7.77
N SER A 176 -23.87 -12.06 7.18
CA SER A 176 -23.53 -11.08 6.15
C SER A 176 -23.42 -9.70 6.81
N VAL A 177 -22.32 -9.00 6.56
CA VAL A 177 -22.06 -7.68 7.15
C VAL A 177 -21.60 -6.68 6.10
N ILE A 178 -21.83 -5.40 6.38
CA ILE A 178 -21.11 -4.30 5.76
C ILE A 178 -20.10 -3.74 6.76
N MET A 179 -18.88 -3.51 6.29
CA MET A 179 -17.80 -2.94 7.09
C MET A 179 -17.37 -1.62 6.49
N VAL A 180 -17.28 -0.57 7.32
CA VAL A 180 -16.57 0.66 7.00
C VAL A 180 -15.19 0.56 7.64
N ARG A 181 -14.14 0.71 6.85
CA ARG A 181 -12.75 0.42 7.23
C ARG A 181 -11.95 1.69 7.09
N GLY A 182 -11.17 2.04 8.10
CA GLY A 182 -10.40 3.29 8.10
C GLY A 182 -8.97 3.09 8.56
N CYS A 183 -8.08 3.95 8.07
CA CYS A 183 -6.72 4.12 8.53
C CYS A 183 -6.38 5.61 8.49
N TYR A 184 -6.02 6.16 9.65
CA TYR A 184 -5.62 7.54 9.85
C TYR A 184 -4.17 7.61 10.32
N THR A 185 -3.39 8.47 9.70
CA THR A 185 -1.93 8.60 9.90
C THR A 185 -1.52 9.74 10.82
N GLY A 186 -2.49 10.47 11.39
CA GLY A 186 -2.24 11.47 12.43
C GLY A 186 -2.29 10.86 13.84
N SER A 187 -2.63 11.68 14.83
CA SER A 187 -2.73 11.21 16.22
C SER A 187 -3.90 10.24 16.42
N VAL A 188 -3.80 9.40 17.44
CA VAL A 188 -4.85 8.44 17.81
C VAL A 188 -6.12 9.19 18.22
N GLU A 189 -5.96 10.30 18.94
CA GLU A 189 -7.04 11.13 19.45
C GLU A 189 -7.83 11.80 18.31
N GLU A 190 -7.14 12.38 17.32
CA GLU A 190 -7.78 12.95 16.13
C GLU A 190 -8.44 11.85 15.28
N GLY A 191 -7.77 10.71 15.11
CA GLY A 191 -8.31 9.56 14.38
C GLY A 191 -9.62 9.05 15.00
N GLU A 192 -9.68 8.96 16.32
CA GLU A 192 -10.90 8.59 17.04
C GLU A 192 -12.01 9.63 16.83
N ALA A 193 -11.68 10.92 16.92
CA ALA A 193 -12.65 12.01 16.72
C ALA A 193 -13.28 11.99 15.32
N LEU A 194 -12.56 11.56 14.29
CA LEU A 194 -13.06 11.46 12.90
C LEU A 194 -14.12 10.37 12.69
N ILE A 195 -14.19 9.39 13.59
CA ILE A 195 -15.12 8.25 13.46
C ILE A 195 -16.18 8.21 14.57
N ARG A 196 -16.11 9.11 15.56
CA ARG A 196 -17.15 9.25 16.58
C ARG A 196 -18.44 9.77 15.93
N PRO A 197 -19.61 9.25 16.35
CA PRO A 197 -20.92 9.65 15.82
C PRO A 197 -21.29 11.10 16.14
#